data_AF-M0CP36-F1
#
_entry.id   AF-M0CP36-F1
#
_cell.length_a   1.000
_cell.length_b   1.000
_cell.length_c   1.000
_cell.angle_alpha   90.00
_cell.angle_beta   90.00
_cell.angle_gamma   90.00
#
_symmetry.space_group_name_H-M   'P 1'
#
loop_
_entity.id
_entity.type
_entity.pdbx_description
1 polymer ?
#
loop_
_entity_poly.entity_id
_entity_poly.type
_entity_poly.pdbx_seq_one_letter_code
_entity_poly.pdbx_strand_id
1 'polypeptide(L)'
;MTFEGLADDWVVWSEEREKAVLAYRPDVFDGAGFPAACLPTIYLTKGRRSRHPGTQTRPSDPWVVTLYLEPEVNRPPDEHETRDDAEASAVELAKRFATGEVDYRDIYQVPREDYFAKLDELTGRTD
;
A
#
# COMPACT_ATOMS: atom_id res chain seq x y z
N MET A 1 11.18 9.87 12.83
CA MET A 1 10.96 8.41 13.01
C MET A 1 10.55 7.83 11.66
N THR A 2 10.74 6.53 11.41
CA THR A 2 10.24 5.90 10.19
C THR A 2 8.71 6.07 10.12
N PHE A 3 8.17 6.47 8.96
CA PHE A 3 6.73 6.69 8.76
C PHE A 3 6.08 7.67 9.76
N GLU A 4 6.79 8.73 10.14
CA GLU A 4 6.25 9.76 11.04
C GLU A 4 5.00 10.44 10.41
N GLY A 5 3.88 10.45 11.15
CA GLY A 5 2.60 10.97 10.64
C GLY A 5 1.71 9.94 9.93
N LEU A 6 2.06 8.65 9.98
CA LEU A 6 1.19 7.58 9.49
C LEU A 6 -0.20 7.64 10.14
N ALA A 7 -1.25 7.52 9.33
CA ALA A 7 -2.62 7.51 9.81
C ALA A 7 -2.88 6.30 10.72
N ASP A 8 -3.72 6.49 11.76
CA ASP A 8 -3.99 5.47 12.79
C ASP A 8 -4.63 4.19 12.22
N ASP A 9 -5.32 4.31 11.08
CA ASP A 9 -5.88 3.18 10.35
C ASP A 9 -4.83 2.28 9.69
N TRP A 10 -3.56 2.67 9.69
CA TRP A 10 -2.45 1.91 9.11
C TRP A 10 -1.50 1.38 10.18
N VAL A 11 -1.07 0.14 9.99
CA VAL A 11 -0.12 -0.54 10.88
C VAL A 11 1.15 -0.90 10.11
N VAL A 12 2.32 -0.58 10.67
CA VAL A 12 3.60 -1.07 10.15
C VAL A 12 3.73 -2.56 10.50
N TRP A 13 3.59 -3.43 9.50
CA TRP A 13 3.71 -4.88 9.69
C TRP A 13 5.16 -5.36 9.66
N SER A 14 6.00 -4.72 8.84
CA SER A 14 7.40 -5.07 8.70
C SER A 14 8.20 -3.85 8.30
N GLU A 15 9.32 -3.64 8.96
CA GLU A 15 10.29 -2.61 8.62
C GLU A 15 11.67 -3.24 8.58
N GLU A 16 12.30 -3.19 7.42
CA GLU A 16 13.63 -3.69 7.14
C GLU A 16 14.48 -2.58 6.52
N ARG A 17 15.77 -2.87 6.28
CA ARG A 17 16.68 -1.87 5.73
C ARG A 17 16.34 -1.46 4.30
N GLU A 18 15.79 -2.37 3.51
CA GLU A 18 15.52 -2.22 2.06
C GLU A 18 14.04 -2.43 1.71
N LYS A 19 13.20 -2.65 2.72
CA LYS A 19 11.79 -2.99 2.54
C LYS A 19 10.98 -2.55 3.76
N ALA A 20 9.75 -2.12 3.54
CA ALA A 20 8.76 -1.99 4.58
C ALA A 20 7.37 -2.36 4.05
N VAL A 21 6.47 -2.75 4.95
CA VAL A 21 5.09 -3.11 4.64
C VAL A 21 4.16 -2.41 5.64
N LEU A 22 3.22 -1.65 5.11
CA LEU A 22 2.13 -1.03 5.86
C LEU A 22 0.83 -1.75 5.49
N ALA A 23 -0.03 -2.01 6.47
CA ALA A 23 -1.31 -2.66 6.27
C ALA A 23 -2.45 -1.76 6.78
N TYR A 24 -3.49 -1.59 5.96
CA TYR A 24 -4.67 -0.80 6.31
C TYR A 24 -5.69 -1.66 7.04
N ARG A 25 -6.05 -1.27 8.27
CA ARG A 25 -7.08 -1.91 9.10
C ARG A 25 -7.02 -3.44 9.08
N PRO A 26 -5.86 -4.05 9.44
CA PRO A 26 -5.74 -5.50 9.50
C PRO A 26 -6.70 -6.13 10.53
N ASP A 27 -7.24 -5.35 11.46
CA ASP A 27 -8.34 -5.75 12.36
C ASP A 27 -9.64 -6.05 11.63
N VAL A 28 -9.88 -5.42 10.47
CA VAL A 28 -11.09 -5.60 9.65
C VAL A 28 -10.88 -6.67 8.58
N PHE A 29 -9.71 -6.69 7.95
CA PHE A 29 -9.36 -7.59 6.85
C PHE A 29 -8.56 -8.83 7.32
N ASP A 30 -9.04 -9.49 8.38
CA ASP A 30 -8.37 -10.64 9.02
C ASP A 30 -8.72 -12.02 8.39
N GLY A 31 -9.65 -12.07 7.43
CA GLY A 31 -10.14 -13.33 6.86
C GLY A 31 -11.50 -13.79 7.41
N ALA A 32 -11.95 -13.24 8.54
CA ALA A 32 -13.24 -13.59 9.15
C ALA A 32 -14.44 -12.86 8.52
N GLY A 33 -14.27 -11.60 8.12
CA GLY A 33 -15.31 -10.79 7.47
C GLY A 33 -15.10 -10.63 5.95
N PHE A 34 -13.86 -10.36 5.53
CA PHE A 34 -13.43 -10.30 4.14
C PHE A 34 -12.23 -11.23 3.94
N PRO A 35 -12.01 -11.76 2.73
CA PRO A 35 -10.82 -12.57 2.46
C PRO A 35 -9.56 -11.79 2.82
N ALA A 36 -8.58 -12.44 3.47
CA ALA A 36 -7.30 -11.79 3.80
C ALA A 36 -6.56 -11.26 2.55
N ALA A 37 -6.86 -11.82 1.37
CA ALA A 37 -6.37 -11.31 0.10
C ALA A 37 -6.86 -9.89 -0.23
N CYS A 38 -7.93 -9.39 0.41
CA CYS A 38 -8.48 -8.05 0.18
C CYS A 38 -7.92 -6.99 1.15
N LEU A 39 -6.89 -7.34 1.94
CA LEU A 39 -6.21 -6.41 2.83
C LEU A 39 -5.39 -5.39 2.01
N PRO A 40 -5.71 -4.07 2.08
CA PRO A 40 -4.89 -3.07 1.43
C PRO A 40 -3.52 -2.97 2.10
N THR A 41 -2.46 -3.00 1.30
CA THR A 41 -1.08 -2.92 1.79
C THR A 41 -0.23 -1.98 0.95
N ILE A 42 0.60 -1.17 1.60
CA ILE A 42 1.64 -0.38 0.94
C ILE A 42 2.97 -1.10 1.12
N TYR A 43 3.58 -1.45 -0.01
CA TYR A 43 4.95 -1.96 -0.05
C TYR A 43 5.88 -0.82 -0.41
N LEU A 44 6.89 -0.63 0.43
CA LEU A 44 8.06 0.18 0.12
C LEU A 44 9.22 -0.79 -0.08
N THR A 45 9.84 -0.80 -1.26
CA THR A 45 10.93 -1.73 -1.58
C THR A 45 12.03 -1.02 -2.35
N LYS A 46 13.29 -1.35 -2.08
CA LYS A 46 14.42 -0.86 -2.87
C LYS A 46 14.62 -1.73 -4.12
N GLY A 47 14.59 -1.08 -5.28
CA GLY A 47 14.66 -1.71 -6.59
C GLY A 47 13.33 -2.34 -7.04
N ARG A 48 13.17 -2.52 -8.36
CA ARG A 48 11.97 -3.14 -8.93
C ARG A 48 11.96 -4.66 -8.72
N ARG A 49 10.79 -5.22 -8.37
CA ARG A 49 10.54 -6.68 -8.28
C ARG A 49 10.81 -7.45 -9.58
N SER A 50 10.84 -6.80 -10.74
CA SER A 50 11.08 -7.44 -12.05
C SER A 50 12.52 -7.94 -12.28
N ARG A 51 13.35 -8.00 -11.23
CA ARG A 51 14.72 -8.51 -11.34
C ARG A 51 14.74 -10.03 -11.40
N HIS A 52 15.56 -10.55 -12.32
CA HIS A 52 15.88 -11.97 -12.36
C HIS A 52 16.45 -12.44 -11.01
N PRO A 53 16.10 -13.67 -10.57
CA PRO A 53 16.63 -14.24 -9.34
C PRO A 53 18.16 -14.19 -9.34
N GLY A 54 18.75 -13.63 -8.26
CA GLY A 54 20.20 -13.50 -8.08
C GLY A 54 20.78 -12.09 -8.26
N THR A 55 19.98 -11.10 -8.67
CA THR A 55 20.49 -9.72 -8.83
C THR A 55 20.36 -8.92 -7.53
N GLN A 56 21.47 -8.69 -6.82
CA GLN A 56 21.51 -7.90 -5.58
C GLN A 56 21.12 -6.45 -5.79
N THR A 57 20.27 -5.91 -4.92
CA THR A 57 19.89 -4.49 -4.86
C THR A 57 21.14 -3.60 -4.82
N ARG A 58 21.18 -2.61 -5.70
CA ARG A 58 22.27 -1.66 -5.84
C ARG A 58 21.96 -0.42 -5.00
N PRO A 59 22.99 0.28 -4.49
CA PRO A 59 22.80 1.54 -3.78
C PRO A 59 22.00 2.57 -4.59
N SER A 60 22.18 2.58 -5.92
CA SER A 60 21.55 3.49 -6.88
C SER A 60 20.17 3.03 -7.38
N ASP A 61 19.66 1.88 -6.93
CA ASP A 61 18.31 1.47 -7.30
C ASP A 61 17.28 2.38 -6.62
N PRO A 62 16.19 2.76 -7.32
CA PRO A 62 15.16 3.61 -6.76
C PRO A 62 14.40 2.87 -5.66
N TRP A 63 13.79 3.63 -4.78
CA TRP A 63 12.77 3.16 -3.87
C TRP A 63 11.43 3.16 -4.57
N VAL A 64 10.69 2.07 -4.41
CA VAL A 64 9.43 1.84 -5.10
C VAL A 64 8.35 1.72 -4.03
N VAL A 65 7.32 2.56 -4.14
CA VAL A 65 6.13 2.55 -3.30
C VAL A 65 4.98 1.98 -4.13
N THR A 66 4.30 0.96 -3.62
CA THR A 66 3.19 0.32 -4.32
C THR A 66 2.06 0.04 -3.35
N LEU A 67 0.87 0.57 -3.67
CA LEU A 67 -0.37 0.23 -2.98
C LEU A 67 -1.02 -0.97 -3.68
N TYR A 68 -1.14 -2.06 -2.95
CA TYR A 68 -1.90 -3.26 -3.31
C TYR A 68 -3.24 -3.21 -2.59
N LEU A 69 -4.33 -3.40 -3.33
CA LEU A 69 -5.65 -3.67 -2.76
C LEU A 69 -5.86 -5.17 -2.62
N GLU A 70 -5.25 -5.92 -3.54
CA GLU A 70 -5.17 -7.38 -3.55
C GLU A 70 -3.80 -7.82 -4.09
N PRO A 71 -3.38 -9.08 -3.90
CA PRO A 71 -2.11 -9.59 -4.41
C PRO A 71 -1.83 -9.26 -5.88
N GLU A 72 -2.87 -9.25 -6.71
CA GLU A 72 -2.78 -9.00 -8.15
C GLU A 72 -3.32 -7.62 -8.57
N VAL A 73 -3.89 -6.84 -7.64
CA VAL A 73 -4.53 -5.55 -7.92
C VAL A 73 -3.78 -4.43 -7.21
N ASN A 74 -3.09 -3.59 -7.98
CA ASN A 74 -2.26 -2.50 -7.47
C ASN A 74 -2.31 -1.27 -8.37
N ARG A 75 -2.12 -0.10 -7.74
CA ARG A 75 -1.90 1.16 -8.46
C ARG A 75 -0.52 1.12 -9.14
N PRO A 76 -0.32 1.85 -10.26
CA PRO A 76 1.02 2.11 -10.77
C PRO A 76 1.98 2.55 -9.65
N PRO A 77 3.17 1.94 -9.56
CA PRO A 77 4.12 2.23 -8.50
C PRO A 77 4.71 3.64 -8.64
N ASP A 78 4.92 4.30 -7.51
CA ASP A 78 5.66 5.56 -7.44
C ASP A 78 7.14 5.26 -7.14
N GLU A 79 8.06 5.92 -7.84
CA GLU A 79 9.51 5.72 -7.71
C GLU A 79 10.18 6.96 -7.13
N HIS A 80 11.10 6.73 -6.19
CA HIS A 80 11.77 7.76 -5.39
C HIS A 80 13.27 7.49 -5.33
N GLU A 81 14.08 8.53 -5.28
CA GLU A 81 15.54 8.38 -5.26
C GLU A 81 16.07 7.97 -3.87
N THR A 82 15.37 8.39 -2.81
CA THR A 82 15.79 8.18 -1.43
C THR A 82 14.74 7.44 -0.62
N ARG A 83 15.19 6.83 0.48
CA ARG A 83 14.29 6.11 1.40
C ARG A 83 13.33 7.08 2.08
N ASP A 84 13.83 8.23 2.50
CA ASP A 84 13.07 9.27 3.21
C ASP A 84 11.92 9.80 2.33
N ASP A 85 12.22 10.10 1.06
CA ASP A 85 11.22 10.53 0.08
C ASP A 85 10.16 9.45 -0.19
N ALA A 86 10.57 8.18 -0.23
CA ALA A 86 9.65 7.05 -0.36
C ALA A 86 8.79 6.83 0.90
N GLU A 87 9.34 7.03 2.09
CA GLU A 87 8.61 6.94 3.35
C GLU A 87 7.56 8.06 3.46
N ALA A 88 7.95 9.29 3.13
CA ALA A 88 7.03 10.42 3.07
C ALA A 88 5.90 10.17 2.05
N SER A 89 6.25 9.69 0.86
CA SER A 89 5.27 9.30 -0.17
C SER A 89 4.33 8.19 0.30
N ALA A 90 4.84 7.17 1.00
CA ALA A 90 4.02 6.11 1.58
C ALA A 90 3.06 6.63 2.66
N VAL A 91 3.50 7.56 3.52
CA VAL A 91 2.65 8.20 4.54
C VAL A 91 1.55 9.05 3.88
N GLU A 92 1.90 9.86 2.89
CA GLU A 92 0.92 10.66 2.15
C GLU A 92 -0.08 9.78 1.39
N LEU A 93 0.38 8.69 0.78
CA LEU A 93 -0.48 7.71 0.12
C LEU A 93 -1.42 7.00 1.11
N ALA A 94 -0.91 6.60 2.28
CA ALA A 94 -1.69 6.00 3.35
C ALA A 94 -2.81 6.95 3.83
N LYS A 95 -2.46 8.23 4.03
CA LYS A 95 -3.41 9.27 4.40
C LYS A 95 -4.49 9.45 3.33
N ARG A 96 -4.10 9.63 2.06
CA ARG A 96 -5.03 9.76 0.93
C ARG A 96 -5.94 8.55 0.79
N PHE A 97 -5.45 7.36 1.05
CA PHE A 97 -6.28 6.16 1.05
C PHE A 97 -7.30 6.21 2.18
N ALA A 98 -6.86 6.50 3.41
CA ALA A 98 -7.73 6.57 4.58
C ALA A 98 -8.79 7.68 4.49
N THR A 99 -8.52 8.77 3.77
CA THR A 99 -9.47 9.88 3.54
C THR A 99 -10.34 9.69 2.30
N GLY A 100 -10.22 8.56 1.59
CA GLY A 100 -11.02 8.31 0.40
C GLY A 100 -10.65 9.22 -0.78
N GLU A 101 -9.39 9.64 -0.89
CA GLU A 101 -8.86 10.39 -2.04
C GLU A 101 -8.25 9.48 -3.12
N VAL A 102 -8.14 8.18 -2.86
CA VAL A 102 -7.65 7.18 -3.81
C VAL A 102 -8.82 6.54 -4.56
N ASP A 103 -8.87 6.71 -5.87
CA ASP A 103 -9.82 6.03 -6.75
C ASP A 103 -9.46 4.55 -6.95
N TYR A 104 -9.72 3.73 -5.94
CA TYR A 104 -9.49 2.29 -6.01
C TYR A 104 -10.36 1.59 -7.06
N ARG A 105 -11.55 2.14 -7.38
CA ARG A 105 -12.47 1.55 -8.37
C ARG A 105 -11.88 1.53 -9.79
N ASP A 106 -11.07 2.53 -10.15
CA ASP A 106 -10.40 2.64 -11.46
C ASP A 106 -9.32 1.56 -11.66
N ILE A 107 -8.79 1.03 -10.57
CA ILE A 107 -7.74 0.00 -10.59
C ILE A 107 -8.33 -1.38 -11.00
N TYR A 108 -9.62 -1.60 -10.75
CA TYR A 108 -10.28 -2.87 -11.03
C TYR A 108 -10.86 -2.94 -12.43
N GLN A 109 -10.50 -4.00 -13.16
CA GLN A 109 -11.15 -4.31 -14.43
C GLN A 109 -12.52 -4.99 -14.24
N VAL A 110 -12.69 -5.74 -13.14
CA VAL A 110 -13.95 -6.40 -12.76
C VAL A 110 -14.39 -5.79 -11.42
N PRO A 111 -15.60 -5.21 -11.33
CA PRO A 111 -16.04 -4.53 -10.12
C PRO A 111 -16.21 -5.49 -8.95
N ARG A 112 -15.82 -5.04 -7.74
CA ARG A 112 -16.00 -5.77 -6.48
C ARG A 112 -16.89 -4.95 -5.53
N GLU A 113 -18.18 -4.94 -5.83
CA GLU A 113 -19.16 -4.07 -5.16
C GLU A 113 -19.14 -4.18 -3.63
N ASP A 114 -19.14 -5.39 -3.09
CA ASP A 114 -19.12 -5.66 -1.65
C ASP A 114 -17.84 -5.12 -0.97
N TYR A 115 -16.70 -5.26 -1.64
CA TYR A 115 -15.42 -4.75 -1.18
C TYR A 115 -15.36 -3.22 -1.25
N PHE A 116 -15.87 -2.63 -2.34
CA PHE A 116 -15.94 -1.18 -2.49
C PHE A 116 -16.83 -0.56 -1.43
N ALA A 117 -18.03 -1.12 -1.19
CA ALA A 117 -18.91 -0.66 -0.13
C ALA A 117 -18.22 -0.67 1.24
N LYS A 118 -17.41 -1.69 1.52
CA LYS A 118 -16.63 -1.74 2.76
C LYS A 118 -15.54 -0.67 2.81
N LEU A 119 -14.81 -0.45 1.71
CA LEU A 119 -13.81 0.61 1.64
C LEU A 119 -14.44 2.00 1.77
N ASP A 120 -15.59 2.25 1.16
CA ASP A 120 -16.33 3.50 1.28
C ASP A 120 -16.74 3.77 2.74
N GLU A 121 -17.24 2.74 3.45
CA GLU A 121 -17.55 2.83 4.89
C GLU A 121 -16.31 3.19 5.74
N LEU A 122 -15.16 2.55 5.46
CA LEU A 122 -13.94 2.73 6.25
C LEU A 122 -13.20 4.04 5.95
N THR A 123 -13.27 4.49 4.70
CA THR A 123 -12.59 5.72 4.25
C THR A 123 -13.46 6.96 4.35
N GLY A 124 -14.73 6.80 4.76
CA GLY A 124 -15.71 7.87 4.86
C GLY A 124 -16.13 8.44 3.50
N ARG A 125 -15.77 7.78 2.40
CA ARG A 125 -16.20 8.16 1.06
C ARG A 125 -17.69 7.87 0.95
N THR A 126 -18.48 8.94 0.90
CA THR A 126 -19.91 8.88 0.64
C THR A 126 -20.09 9.40 -0.77
N ASP A 127 -20.47 8.52 -1.70
CA ASP A 127 -20.76 8.86 -3.11
C ASP A 127 -21.81 9.98 -3.22
#